data_AF-A0A4Y3PNA2-F1
#
_entry.id   AF-A0A4Y3PNA2-F1
#
_cell.length_a   1.000
_cell.length_b   1.000
_cell.length_c   1.000
_cell.angle_alpha   90.00
_cell.angle_beta   90.00
_cell.angle_gamma   90.00
#
_symmetry.space_group_name_H-M   'P 1'
#
loop_
_entity.id
_entity.type
_entity.pdbx_description
1 polymer ?
#
loop_
_entity_poly.entity_id
_entity_poly.type
_entity_poly.pdbx_seq_one_letter_code
_entity_poly.pdbx_strand_id
1 'polypeptide(L)'
;MQKVRDEAIDDWDRIITGGMKSPRAQMVYNKIIEENPASVELLKWIIPKIVDTTLHHLLCTLEQEEGIVIKVISDDEQVESIRDVSDGLAGELYTEDGWITRFSKQRYEE
;
A
#
# COMPACT_ATOMS: atom_id res chain seq x y z
N MET A 1 -3.22 -1.71 7.81
CA MET A 1 -2.51 -2.28 6.63
C MET A 1 -3.29 -3.40 5.96
N GLN A 2 -3.85 -4.36 6.71
CA GLN A 2 -4.57 -5.53 6.15
C GLN A 2 -5.60 -5.22 5.05
N LYS A 3 -6.46 -4.22 5.23
CA LYS A 3 -7.51 -3.88 4.26
C LYS A 3 -7.08 -2.93 3.13
N VAL A 4 -5.81 -2.51 3.10
CA VAL A 4 -5.33 -1.51 2.13
C VAL A 4 -4.06 -2.01 1.47
N ARG A 5 -2.92 -1.96 2.19
CA ARG A 5 -1.64 -2.49 1.70
C ARG A 5 -1.77 -3.96 1.37
N ASP A 6 -2.25 -4.76 2.31
CA ASP A 6 -2.15 -6.21 2.18
C ASP A 6 -3.10 -6.74 1.12
N GLU A 7 -4.36 -6.28 1.10
CA GLU A 7 -5.33 -6.59 0.05
C GLU A 7 -4.83 -6.15 -1.33
N ALA A 8 -4.23 -4.96 -1.46
CA ALA A 8 -3.69 -4.52 -2.74
C ALA A 8 -2.56 -5.44 -3.25
N ILE A 9 -1.63 -5.81 -2.36
CA ILE A 9 -0.54 -6.75 -2.71
C ILE A 9 -1.12 -8.12 -3.08
N ASP A 10 -2.06 -8.66 -2.30
CA ASP A 10 -2.67 -9.97 -2.54
C ASP A 10 -3.42 -10.01 -3.88
N ASP A 11 -4.16 -8.95 -4.21
CA ASP A 11 -4.86 -8.85 -5.49
C ASP A 11 -3.88 -8.89 -6.66
N TRP A 12 -2.78 -8.13 -6.58
CA TRP A 12 -1.76 -8.14 -7.63
C TRP A 12 -1.01 -9.46 -7.72
N ASP A 13 -0.69 -10.09 -6.58
CA ASP A 13 -0.08 -11.42 -6.54
C ASP A 13 -0.99 -12.46 -7.21
N ARG A 14 -2.30 -12.41 -6.95
CA ARG A 14 -3.28 -13.29 -7.60
C ARG A 14 -3.43 -12.99 -9.09
N ILE A 15 -3.27 -11.75 -9.52
CA ILE A 15 -3.25 -11.39 -10.95
C ILE A 15 -2.03 -12.03 -11.63
N ILE A 16 -0.81 -11.81 -11.10
CA ILE A 16 0.43 -12.27 -11.75
C ILE A 16 0.64 -13.79 -11.64
N THR A 17 -0.08 -14.48 -10.76
CA THR A 17 -0.07 -15.95 -10.64
C THR A 17 -1.24 -16.61 -11.37
N GLY A 18 -2.10 -15.85 -12.04
CA GLY A 18 -3.24 -16.39 -12.81
C GLY A 18 -4.43 -16.83 -11.94
N GLY A 19 -4.46 -16.48 -10.66
CA GLY A 19 -5.55 -16.79 -9.73
C GLY A 19 -6.82 -15.95 -9.91
N MET A 20 -6.80 -14.92 -10.77
CA MET A 20 -7.91 -13.99 -11.00
C MET A 20 -8.58 -14.22 -12.36
N LYS A 21 -9.91 -14.35 -12.36
CA LYS A 21 -10.69 -14.67 -13.56
C LYS A 21 -11.23 -13.46 -14.33
N SER A 22 -11.07 -12.24 -13.80
CA SER A 22 -11.58 -11.05 -14.50
C SER A 22 -10.87 -10.86 -15.86
N PRO A 23 -11.55 -10.35 -16.91
CA PRO A 23 -10.93 -10.17 -18.22
C PRO A 23 -9.66 -9.31 -18.17
N ARG A 24 -9.66 -8.26 -17.34
CA ARG A 24 -8.50 -7.38 -17.14
C ARG A 24 -7.33 -8.13 -16.48
N ALA A 25 -7.59 -8.93 -15.45
CA ALA A 25 -6.56 -9.70 -14.78
C ALA A 25 -5.92 -10.74 -15.71
N GLN A 26 -6.75 -11.47 -16.48
CA GLN A 26 -6.27 -12.43 -17.47
C GLN A 26 -5.43 -11.74 -18.56
N MET A 27 -5.85 -10.56 -19.02
CA MET A 27 -5.06 -9.77 -19.98
C MET A 27 -3.68 -9.41 -19.45
N VAL A 28 -3.58 -8.97 -18.18
CA VAL A 28 -2.29 -8.66 -17.55
C VAL A 28 -1.42 -9.91 -17.43
N TYR A 29 -1.99 -11.01 -16.93
CA TYR A 29 -1.29 -12.28 -16.81
C TYR A 29 -0.74 -12.77 -18.15
N ASN A 30 -1.57 -12.83 -19.20
CA ASN A 30 -1.15 -13.30 -20.51
C ASN A 30 -0.07 -12.38 -21.12
N LYS A 31 -0.22 -11.05 -20.98
CA LYS A 31 0.71 -10.09 -21.58
C LYS A 31 2.11 -10.08 -20.94
N ILE A 32 2.20 -10.38 -19.64
CA ILE A 32 3.45 -10.20 -18.90
C ILE A 32 4.06 -11.55 -18.50
N ILE A 33 3.22 -12.52 -18.13
CA ILE A 33 3.66 -13.74 -17.45
C ILE A 33 3.68 -14.94 -18.39
N GLU A 34 2.70 -15.08 -19.28
CA GLU A 34 2.68 -16.19 -20.25
C GLU A 34 3.91 -16.18 -21.17
N GLU A 35 4.36 -14.98 -21.57
CA GLU A 35 5.55 -14.81 -22.42
C GLU A 35 6.87 -14.75 -21.63
N ASN A 36 6.84 -14.45 -20.33
CA ASN A 36 8.04 -14.37 -19.49
C ASN A 36 7.77 -14.77 -18.02
N PRO A 37 7.72 -16.08 -17.73
CA PRO A 37 7.46 -16.57 -16.37
C PRO A 37 8.50 -16.13 -15.34
N ALA A 38 9.74 -15.84 -15.76
CA ALA A 38 10.79 -15.36 -14.86
C ALA A 38 10.49 -13.96 -14.29
N SER A 39 9.62 -13.18 -14.94
CA SER A 39 9.18 -11.87 -14.44
C SER A 39 8.34 -11.95 -13.17
N VAL A 40 7.74 -13.10 -12.84
CA VAL A 40 6.84 -13.23 -11.69
C VAL A 40 7.55 -12.87 -10.39
N GLU A 41 8.78 -13.37 -10.18
CA GLU A 41 9.52 -13.09 -8.95
C GLU A 41 9.95 -11.62 -8.86
N LEU A 42 10.35 -11.01 -9.98
CA LEU A 42 10.62 -9.57 -10.04
C LEU A 42 9.37 -8.74 -9.70
N LEU A 43 8.21 -9.15 -10.22
CA LEU A 43 6.95 -8.47 -9.93
C LEU A 43 6.54 -8.63 -8.47
N LYS A 44 6.66 -9.84 -7.91
CA LYS A 44 6.44 -10.05 -6.48
C LYS A 44 7.34 -9.14 -5.65
N TRP A 45 8.58 -8.94 -6.05
CA TRP A 45 9.49 -8.04 -5.33
C TRP A 45 9.09 -6.55 -5.45
N ILE A 46 8.69 -6.08 -6.65
CA ILE A 46 8.40 -4.66 -6.87
C ILE A 46 7.01 -4.21 -6.43
N ILE A 47 5.99 -5.10 -6.46
CA ILE A 47 4.60 -4.77 -6.14
C ILE A 47 4.46 -4.11 -4.74
N PRO A 48 5.02 -4.68 -3.65
CA PRO A 48 4.97 -4.04 -2.34
C PRO A 48 5.57 -2.64 -2.35
N LYS A 49 6.72 -2.44 -3.01
CA LYS A 49 7.39 -1.13 -3.10
C LYS A 49 6.52 -0.09 -3.82
N ILE A 50 5.79 -0.49 -4.87
CA ILE A 50 4.84 0.38 -5.59
C ILE A 50 3.66 0.76 -4.67
N VAL A 51 3.09 -0.22 -3.97
CA VAL A 51 1.99 0.02 -3.01
C VAL A 51 2.46 0.96 -1.89
N ASP A 52 3.65 0.72 -1.35
CA ASP A 52 4.24 1.50 -0.24
C ASP A 52 4.54 2.94 -0.66
N THR A 53 5.14 3.13 -1.84
CA THR A 53 5.38 4.47 -2.39
C THR A 53 4.07 5.23 -2.64
N THR A 54 3.04 4.52 -3.12
CA THR A 54 1.71 5.12 -3.31
C THR A 54 1.09 5.53 -1.99
N LEU A 55 1.16 4.67 -0.96
CA LEU A 55 0.68 4.98 0.38
C LEU A 55 1.44 6.16 1.00
N HIS A 56 2.76 6.19 0.85
CA HIS A 56 3.57 7.31 1.31
C HIS A 56 3.12 8.63 0.71
N HIS A 57 2.98 8.70 -0.62
CA HIS A 57 2.53 9.92 -1.27
C HIS A 57 1.08 10.29 -0.88
N LEU A 58 0.20 9.30 -0.73
CA LEU A 58 -1.15 9.54 -0.22
C LEU A 58 -1.11 10.17 1.18
N LEU A 59 -0.33 9.60 2.12
CA LEU A 59 -0.21 10.13 3.47
C LEU A 59 0.41 11.53 3.49
N CYS A 60 1.43 11.79 2.68
CA CYS A 60 1.98 13.14 2.49
C CYS A 60 0.91 14.12 1.99
N THR A 61 0.10 13.73 1.00
CA THR A 61 -0.99 14.60 0.50
C THR A 61 -2.02 14.87 1.58
N LEU A 62 -2.45 13.84 2.30
CA LEU A 62 -3.40 13.96 3.40
C LEU A 62 -2.88 14.89 4.51
N GLU A 63 -1.58 14.86 4.79
CA GLU A 63 -0.92 15.70 5.77
C GLU A 63 -0.60 17.11 5.26
N GLN A 64 -0.24 17.33 4.00
CA GLN A 64 0.40 18.60 3.58
C GLN A 64 -0.50 19.49 2.70
N GLU A 65 -1.51 18.92 2.02
CA GLU A 65 -2.33 19.67 1.04
C GLU A 65 -3.32 20.63 1.71
N GLU A 66 -3.07 21.94 1.69
CA GLU A 66 -3.88 22.96 2.40
C GLU A 66 -5.40 22.80 2.20
N GLY A 67 -5.85 22.40 1.01
CA GLY A 67 -7.26 22.20 0.68
C GLY A 67 -7.95 20.98 1.31
N ILE A 68 -7.20 20.10 1.98
CA ILE A 68 -7.70 18.90 2.64
C ILE A 68 -7.53 19.06 4.16
N VAL A 69 -8.60 18.86 4.93
CA VAL A 69 -8.55 18.80 6.40
C VAL A 69 -9.08 17.45 6.85
N ILE A 70 -8.26 16.72 7.62
CA ILE A 70 -8.60 15.40 8.15
C ILE A 70 -8.77 15.51 9.65
N LYS A 71 -10.03 15.40 10.06
CA LYS A 71 -10.42 15.30 11.47
C LYS A 71 -10.43 13.84 11.90
N VAL A 72 -9.79 13.52 13.02
CA VAL A 72 -9.82 12.18 13.63
C VAL A 72 -10.71 12.24 14.85
N ILE A 73 -11.71 11.35 14.91
CA ILE A 73 -12.64 11.22 16.04
C ILE A 73 -12.57 9.78 16.49
N SER A 74 -12.15 9.57 17.73
CA SER A 74 -12.17 8.30 18.44
C SER A 74 -12.93 8.46 19.76
N ASP A 75 -13.20 7.35 20.45
CA ASP A 75 -13.91 7.39 21.74
C ASP A 75 -13.13 8.18 22.80
N ASP A 76 -11.79 8.19 22.71
CA ASP A 76 -10.90 8.77 23.72
C ASP A 76 -10.33 10.14 23.32
N GLU A 77 -10.36 10.49 22.03
CA GLU A 77 -9.69 11.69 21.51
C GLU A 77 -10.38 12.25 20.25
N GLN A 78 -10.37 13.58 20.16
CA GLN A 78 -10.74 14.31 18.95
C GLN A 78 -9.60 15.23 18.51
N VAL A 79 -9.18 15.06 17.27
CA VAL A 79 -8.16 15.87 16.61
C VAL A 79 -8.81 16.59 15.44
N GLU A 80 -8.91 17.91 15.50
CA GLU A 80 -9.56 18.72 14.45
C GLU A 80 -8.81 18.66 13.10
N SER A 81 -7.49 18.53 13.16
CA SER A 81 -6.63 18.41 11.99
C SER A 81 -5.44 17.51 12.31
N ILE A 82 -5.26 16.43 11.56
CA ILE A 82 -4.12 15.52 11.72
C ILE A 82 -2.77 16.23 11.58
N ARG A 83 -2.73 17.36 10.86
CA ARG A 83 -1.53 18.21 10.70
C ARG A 83 -1.01 18.75 12.01
N ASP A 84 -1.90 19.00 12.96
CA ASP A 84 -1.58 19.70 14.19
C ASP A 84 -0.91 18.75 15.20
N VAL A 85 -1.05 17.44 14.98
CA VAL A 85 -0.56 16.37 15.87
C VAL A 85 0.46 15.45 15.20
N SER A 86 0.56 15.47 13.87
CA SER A 86 1.48 14.62 13.11
C SER A 86 2.88 15.24 13.07
N ASP A 87 3.90 14.42 13.32
CA ASP A 87 5.32 14.74 13.16
C ASP A 87 5.91 14.16 11.85
N GLY A 88 5.08 13.55 11.02
CA GLY A 88 5.45 12.99 9.72
C GLY A 88 4.71 11.69 9.43
N LEU A 89 3.46 11.79 8.99
CA LEU A 89 2.56 10.64 8.84
C LEU A 89 3.11 9.55 7.90
N ALA A 90 3.75 9.99 6.82
CA ALA A 90 4.29 9.08 5.81
C ALA A 90 5.62 8.44 6.24
N GLY A 91 6.34 9.03 7.20
CA GLY A 91 7.57 8.47 7.76
C GLY A 91 7.29 7.28 8.68
N GLU A 92 6.19 7.34 9.42
CA GLU A 92 5.74 6.28 10.34
C GLU A 92 5.41 4.95 9.65
N LEU A 93 5.29 4.93 8.32
CA LEU A 93 5.19 3.68 7.57
C LEU A 93 6.41 2.76 7.77
N TYR A 94 7.60 3.34 7.89
CA TYR A 94 8.88 2.67 7.67
C TYR A 94 9.76 2.52 8.91
N THR A 95 9.35 3.06 10.06
CA THR A 95 10.13 2.96 11.30
C THR A 95 10.23 1.51 11.80
N GLU A 96 11.18 1.22 12.70
CA GLU A 96 11.37 -0.13 13.27
C GLU A 96 10.08 -0.66 13.94
N ASP A 97 9.30 0.24 14.54
CA ASP A 97 7.96 0.01 15.08
C ASP A 97 6.87 0.70 14.25
N GLY A 98 7.10 0.83 12.94
CA GLY A 98 6.20 1.51 12.01
C GLY A 98 4.98 0.68 11.63
N TRP A 99 4.09 1.30 10.86
CA TRP A 99 2.81 0.69 10.50
C TRP A 99 2.95 -0.57 9.67
N ILE A 100 3.93 -0.63 8.77
CA ILE A 100 4.19 -1.84 7.99
C ILE A 100 4.59 -2.97 8.94
N THR A 101 5.60 -2.77 9.77
CA THR A 101 6.09 -3.79 10.72
C THR A 101 5.02 -4.26 11.70
N ARG A 102 4.19 -3.34 12.24
CA ARG A 102 3.19 -3.66 13.26
C ARG A 102 1.91 -4.28 12.72
N PHE A 103 1.46 -3.85 11.54
CA PHE A 103 0.07 -4.11 11.11
C PHE A 103 -0.05 -4.83 9.77
N SER A 104 1.02 -4.91 8.97
CA SER A 104 1.04 -5.67 7.70
C SER A 104 1.27 -7.15 7.96
N LYS A 105 0.66 -8.00 7.15
CA LYS A 105 0.95 -9.43 7.04
C LYS A 105 1.71 -9.78 5.75
N GLN A 106 1.84 -8.82 4.85
CA GLN A 106 2.57 -8.99 3.60
C GLN A 106 4.06 -8.74 3.76
N ARG A 107 4.83 -9.32 2.84
CA ARG A 107 6.27 -9.12 2.70
C ARG A 107 6.64 -7.63 2.68
N TYR A 108 7.79 -7.33 3.25
CA TYR A 108 8.39 -6.01 3.28
C TYR A 108 9.91 -6.15 3.28
N GLU A 109 10.55 -5.37 2.43
CA GLU A 109 12.00 -5.21 2.36
C GLU A 109 12.25 -3.71 2.18
N GLU A 110 13.02 -3.13 3.10
CA GLU A 110 13.45 -1.74 3.07
C GLU A 110 14.27 -1.46 1.78
#